data_AF-A0ABD5ITA3-F1
#
_entry.id   AF-A0ABD5ITA3-F1
#
_cell.length_a   1.000
_cell.length_b   1.000
_cell.length_c   1.000
_cell.angle_alpha   90.00
_cell.angle_beta   90.00
_cell.angle_gamma   90.00
#
_symmetry.space_group_name_H-M   'P 1'
#
loop_
_entity.id
_entity.type
_entity.pdbx_description
1 polymer ?
#
loop_
_entity_poly.entity_id
_entity_poly.type
_entity_poly.pdbx_seq_one_letter_code
_entity_poly.pdbx_strand_id
1 'polypeptide(L)'
;MTTKTKWKTDLEIAKEIKLKRIQEIAQELGLLEEEFEPYGHYKAKISLDVMKRLASKPDGKVILVTAINPTPAGEGKSTVTVGLGQALNKLGKKAIVAMREPSLGPTMGVKGGATGGGYSQVLPMDEINLHFTGDLHAITTATNALAAFIDNHIHQGNELRIDVRRIVWKRAVDLNDRALRRVIVGLGGPTQGVPREDGFDITVASEIMAVFCLAKDLTDLKERLSRMVVAYNVDKQPVTVGDLGVEGALTLLLKDAFKPNLVQTAEHTPALVHGGPFANIAHGCNSIIATKMAQKLGEYVVTEAGFGADLGAEKFLHIKARCAGIEPAAVVIVATVRALKMHGGVSKQELSVENVDALRRGLSNLQKHIETIQAFGLPFVVALNRFITDADQEIETLLSFCRDHHYPVALTEVWEKGGEGGMELAEKVLDMIEHGTNQFAPLYDLHDPLPDKIRKIAHAVYGAQAVEFSTKAQKQMAQFAEYGWDRLPVCMAKTQYSLSDDPQKLGRPTGFAITVRELKPSIGAGFIVALTGDVMTMPGLPKEPAALQMDIDERGQAIGLF
;
A
#
# COMPACT_ATOMS: atom_id res chain seq x y z
N MET A 1 -35.62 -26.38 -11.40
CA MET A 1 -34.99 -26.22 -10.07
C MET A 1 -33.58 -25.72 -10.32
N THR A 2 -33.36 -24.41 -10.24
CA THR A 2 -32.01 -23.84 -10.31
C THR A 2 -31.28 -24.19 -9.02
N THR A 3 -30.39 -25.18 -9.08
CA THR A 3 -29.38 -25.42 -8.06
C THR A 3 -28.60 -24.12 -7.87
N LYS A 4 -28.91 -23.36 -6.82
CA LYS A 4 -28.05 -22.26 -6.39
C LYS A 4 -26.74 -22.90 -5.94
N THR A 5 -25.73 -22.86 -6.79
CA THR A 5 -24.35 -23.22 -6.42
C THR A 5 -23.98 -22.39 -5.20
N LYS A 6 -23.84 -23.03 -4.03
CA LYS A 6 -23.42 -22.36 -2.80
C LYS A 6 -21.91 -22.23 -2.85
N TRP A 7 -21.42 -21.04 -3.15
CA TRP A 7 -20.00 -20.73 -3.10
C TRP A 7 -19.52 -20.65 -1.66
N LYS A 8 -18.31 -21.16 -1.40
CA LYS A 8 -17.69 -21.05 -0.09
C LYS A 8 -17.24 -19.62 0.16
N THR A 9 -17.32 -19.17 1.41
CA THR A 9 -16.73 -17.89 1.81
C THR A 9 -15.20 -17.97 1.83
N ASP A 10 -14.52 -16.83 1.79
CA ASP A 10 -13.05 -16.80 1.87
C ASP A 10 -12.55 -17.47 3.16
N LEU A 11 -13.25 -17.26 4.29
CA LEU A 11 -12.95 -17.92 5.55
C LEU A 11 -13.18 -19.45 5.50
N GLU A 12 -14.26 -19.90 4.86
CA GLU A 12 -14.51 -21.34 4.68
C GLU A 12 -13.39 -22.00 3.86
N ILE A 13 -12.94 -21.35 2.78
CA ILE A 13 -11.80 -21.83 1.97
C ILE A 13 -10.52 -21.85 2.81
N ALA A 14 -10.23 -20.78 3.54
CA ALA A 14 -9.05 -20.68 4.40
C ALA A 14 -8.99 -21.79 5.46
N LYS A 15 -10.13 -22.17 6.05
CA LYS A 15 -10.23 -23.23 7.06
C LYS A 15 -10.02 -24.64 6.51
N GLU A 16 -10.28 -24.87 5.23
CA GLU A 16 -10.09 -26.18 4.59
C GLU A 16 -8.65 -26.44 4.14
N ILE A 17 -7.88 -25.37 3.94
CA ILE A 17 -6.48 -25.46 3.49
C ILE A 17 -5.59 -25.97 4.62
N LYS A 18 -4.90 -27.08 4.36
CA LYS A 18 -3.88 -27.63 5.26
C LYS A 18 -2.55 -26.91 5.02
N LEU A 19 -2.23 -25.94 5.88
CA LEU A 19 -0.97 -25.20 5.80
C LEU A 19 0.24 -26.11 6.09
N LYS A 20 1.33 -25.91 5.33
CA LYS A 20 2.64 -26.49 5.66
C LYS A 20 3.20 -25.81 6.90
N ARG A 21 4.05 -26.50 7.68
CA ARG A 21 4.77 -25.82 8.77
C ARG A 21 5.67 -24.75 8.16
N ILE A 22 5.80 -23.61 8.84
CA ILE A 22 6.57 -22.48 8.31
C ILE A 22 8.04 -22.83 8.07
N GLN A 23 8.58 -23.79 8.83
CA GLN A 23 9.91 -24.34 8.63
C GLN A 23 10.09 -24.98 7.25
N GLU A 24 9.06 -25.66 6.72
CA GLU A 24 9.11 -26.24 5.37
C GLU A 24 9.22 -25.14 4.31
N ILE A 25 8.42 -24.08 4.45
CA ILE A 25 8.47 -22.91 3.56
C ILE A 25 9.82 -22.20 3.64
N ALA A 26 10.38 -22.06 4.85
CA ALA A 26 11.70 -21.47 5.06
C ALA A 26 12.82 -22.30 4.40
N GLN A 27 12.74 -23.63 4.49
CA GLN A 27 13.67 -24.55 3.84
C GLN A 27 13.57 -24.49 2.30
N GLU A 28 12.35 -24.39 1.75
CA GLU A 28 12.13 -24.20 0.31
C GLU A 28 12.78 -22.89 -0.21
N LEU A 29 12.84 -21.86 0.62
CA LEU A 29 13.55 -20.59 0.35
C LEU A 29 15.07 -20.66 0.56
N GLY A 30 15.60 -21.74 1.13
CA GLY A 30 17.02 -21.85 1.49
C GLY A 30 17.43 -20.96 2.66
N LEU A 31 16.51 -20.71 3.59
CA LEU A 31 16.82 -20.07 4.87
C LEU A 31 17.47 -21.08 5.82
N LEU A 32 18.48 -20.63 6.56
CA LEU A 32 19.10 -21.42 7.63
C LEU A 32 18.21 -21.39 8.88
N GLU A 33 18.42 -22.34 9.80
CA GLU A 33 17.61 -22.48 11.02
C GLU A 33 17.67 -21.22 11.90
N GLU A 34 18.85 -20.61 11.99
CA GLU A 34 19.09 -19.37 12.74
C GLU A 34 18.59 -18.10 12.02
N GLU A 35 18.12 -18.20 10.78
CA GLU A 35 17.70 -17.07 9.96
C GLU A 35 16.18 -16.84 9.95
N PHE A 36 15.41 -17.67 10.64
CA PHE A 36 13.99 -17.42 10.86
C PHE A 36 13.57 -17.72 12.29
N GLU A 37 12.65 -16.91 12.80
CA GLU A 37 12.14 -16.96 14.17
C GLU A 37 10.65 -17.32 14.10
N PRO A 38 10.25 -18.58 14.40
CA PRO A 38 8.85 -18.99 14.32
C PRO A 38 7.95 -18.25 15.32
N TYR A 39 6.79 -17.79 14.85
CA TYR A 39 5.70 -17.25 15.65
C TYR A 39 4.53 -18.23 15.62
N GLY A 40 4.61 -19.26 16.47
CA GLY A 40 3.75 -20.43 16.32
C GLY A 40 4.20 -21.28 15.13
N HIS A 41 3.25 -21.88 14.41
CA HIS A 41 3.57 -22.93 13.44
C HIS A 41 3.57 -22.52 11.98
N TYR A 42 2.90 -21.41 11.62
CA TYR A 42 2.57 -21.06 10.24
C TYR A 42 3.05 -19.67 9.83
N LYS A 43 3.80 -18.99 10.70
CA LYS A 43 4.41 -17.68 10.44
C LYS A 43 5.75 -17.56 11.16
N ALA A 44 6.66 -16.77 10.61
CA ALA A 44 7.98 -16.53 11.18
C ALA A 44 8.47 -15.12 10.83
N LYS A 45 9.39 -14.56 11.61
CA LYS A 45 10.18 -13.39 11.19
C LYS A 45 11.49 -13.85 10.54
N ILE A 46 11.93 -13.21 9.47
CA ILE A 46 13.20 -13.52 8.80
C ILE A 46 14.29 -12.55 9.26
N SER A 47 15.43 -13.09 9.68
CA SER A 47 16.61 -12.31 10.08
C SER A 47 17.12 -11.41 8.95
N LEU A 48 17.54 -10.20 9.30
CA LEU A 48 18.17 -9.27 8.36
C LEU A 48 19.55 -9.75 7.90
N ASP A 49 20.18 -10.72 8.60
CA ASP A 49 21.48 -11.27 8.22
C ASP A 49 21.41 -12.05 6.90
N VAL A 50 20.23 -12.52 6.49
CA VAL A 50 19.97 -13.06 5.14
C VAL A 50 20.41 -12.08 4.06
N MET A 51 20.17 -10.78 4.25
CA MET A 51 20.58 -9.75 3.30
C MET A 51 22.10 -9.63 3.17
N LYS A 52 22.84 -9.87 4.26
CA LYS A 52 24.31 -9.87 4.26
C LYS A 52 24.84 -11.13 3.59
N ARG A 53 24.31 -12.29 3.97
CA ARG A 53 24.72 -13.60 3.42
C ARG A 53 24.49 -13.67 1.91
N LEU A 54 23.36 -13.13 1.44
CA LEU A 54 22.97 -13.15 0.03
C LEU A 54 23.34 -11.86 -0.73
N ALA A 55 24.20 -11.00 -0.17
CA ALA A 55 24.53 -9.71 -0.79
C ALA A 55 25.05 -9.84 -2.22
N SER A 56 25.87 -10.86 -2.49
CA SER A 56 26.47 -11.15 -3.81
C SER A 56 25.55 -11.91 -4.77
N LYS A 57 24.42 -12.44 -4.31
CA LYS A 57 23.45 -13.14 -5.17
C LYS A 57 22.73 -12.10 -6.07
N PRO A 58 22.56 -12.35 -7.37
CA PRO A 58 21.78 -11.47 -8.23
C PRO A 58 20.35 -11.27 -7.71
N ASP A 59 19.82 -10.07 -7.86
CA ASP A 59 18.43 -9.76 -7.50
C ASP A 59 17.47 -10.41 -8.50
N GLY A 60 16.44 -11.09 -7.99
CA GLY A 60 15.28 -11.54 -8.76
C GLY A 60 14.48 -10.38 -9.37
N LYS A 61 13.64 -10.70 -10.35
CA LYS A 61 12.84 -9.74 -11.12
C LYS A 61 11.59 -9.31 -10.34
N VAL A 62 11.37 -7.99 -10.20
CA VAL A 62 10.19 -7.46 -9.51
C VAL A 62 9.05 -7.23 -10.51
N ILE A 63 7.90 -7.81 -10.21
CA ILE A 63 6.65 -7.66 -10.95
C ILE A 63 5.72 -6.81 -10.07
N LEU A 64 5.33 -5.64 -10.56
CA LEU A 64 4.39 -4.75 -9.87
C LEU A 64 2.96 -5.04 -10.31
N VAL A 65 2.10 -5.41 -9.39
CA VAL A 65 0.66 -5.54 -9.61
C VAL A 65 -0.04 -4.25 -9.16
N THR A 66 -0.77 -3.65 -10.09
CA THR A 66 -1.61 -2.48 -9.89
C THR A 66 -3.00 -2.72 -10.47
N ALA A 67 -3.88 -1.72 -10.43
CA ALA A 67 -5.24 -1.84 -10.94
C ALA A 67 -5.72 -0.55 -11.59
N ILE A 68 -6.89 -0.62 -12.20
CA ILE A 68 -7.69 0.56 -12.52
C ILE A 68 -8.12 1.31 -11.24
N ASN A 69 -8.79 2.46 -11.39
CA ASN A 69 -9.31 3.17 -10.22
C ASN A 69 -10.28 2.27 -9.44
N PRO A 70 -10.17 2.21 -8.11
CA PRO A 70 -11.06 1.38 -7.31
C PRO A 70 -12.52 1.81 -7.45
N THR A 71 -13.39 0.80 -7.48
CA THR A 71 -14.83 0.94 -7.48
C THR A 71 -15.45 0.15 -6.33
N PRO A 72 -16.69 0.46 -5.91
CA PRO A 72 -17.41 -0.37 -4.94
C PRO A 72 -17.65 -1.83 -5.36
N ALA A 73 -17.40 -2.18 -6.62
CA ALA A 73 -17.48 -3.56 -7.13
C ALA A 73 -16.26 -4.40 -6.74
N GLY A 74 -15.10 -3.76 -6.57
CA GLY A 74 -13.82 -4.41 -6.30
C GLY A 74 -13.15 -4.95 -7.58
N GLU A 75 -11.83 -4.78 -7.65
CA GLU A 75 -11.03 -5.18 -8.81
C GLU A 75 -10.32 -6.52 -8.56
N GLY A 76 -10.13 -6.91 -7.30
CA GLY A 76 -9.43 -8.14 -6.92
C GLY A 76 -7.91 -8.09 -7.12
N LYS A 77 -7.31 -6.89 -7.03
CA LYS A 77 -5.85 -6.71 -7.20
C LYS A 77 -5.02 -7.67 -6.36
N SER A 78 -5.27 -7.74 -5.05
CA SER A 78 -4.50 -8.61 -4.15
C SER A 78 -4.73 -10.10 -4.42
N THR A 79 -5.93 -10.47 -4.88
CA THR A 79 -6.22 -11.82 -5.37
C THR A 79 -5.34 -12.16 -6.57
N VAL A 80 -5.21 -11.24 -7.54
CA VAL A 80 -4.32 -11.42 -8.70
C VAL A 80 -2.84 -11.43 -8.31
N THR A 81 -2.42 -10.59 -7.35
CA THR A 81 -1.05 -10.61 -6.80
C THR A 81 -0.69 -12.00 -6.27
N VAL A 82 -1.58 -12.60 -5.47
CA VAL A 82 -1.37 -13.93 -4.89
C VAL A 82 -1.43 -15.01 -5.96
N GLY A 83 -2.46 -14.99 -6.80
CA GLY A 83 -2.69 -15.96 -7.86
C GLY A 83 -1.58 -16.00 -8.90
N LEU A 84 -1.00 -14.84 -9.26
CA LEU A 84 0.17 -14.77 -10.14
C LEU A 84 1.41 -15.41 -9.50
N GLY A 85 1.62 -15.19 -8.20
CA GLY A 85 2.70 -15.88 -7.45
C GLY A 85 2.54 -17.40 -7.48
N GLN A 86 1.31 -17.89 -7.27
CA GLN A 86 0.99 -19.33 -7.33
C GLN A 86 1.20 -19.89 -8.75
N ALA A 87 0.71 -19.19 -9.78
CA ALA A 87 0.86 -19.57 -11.18
C ALA A 87 2.33 -19.65 -11.62
N LEU A 88 3.16 -18.68 -11.23
CA LEU A 88 4.60 -18.71 -11.53
C LEU A 88 5.29 -19.93 -10.90
N ASN A 89 4.92 -20.30 -9.67
CA ASN A 89 5.46 -21.51 -9.02
C ASN A 89 4.98 -22.79 -9.69
N LYS A 90 3.73 -22.85 -10.18
CA LYS A 90 3.22 -23.97 -11.00
C LYS A 90 3.97 -24.10 -12.32
N LEU A 91 4.42 -23.00 -12.92
CA LEU A 91 5.32 -22.97 -14.08
C LEU A 91 6.79 -23.29 -13.73
N GLY A 92 7.07 -23.70 -12.49
CA GLY A 92 8.41 -24.08 -12.03
C GLY A 92 9.36 -22.90 -11.79
N LYS A 93 8.85 -21.66 -11.70
CA LYS A 93 9.64 -20.47 -11.35
C LYS A 93 9.64 -20.26 -9.84
N LYS A 94 10.75 -19.77 -9.28
CA LYS A 94 10.83 -19.47 -7.84
C LYS A 94 10.24 -18.10 -7.52
N ALA A 95 8.92 -17.99 -7.45
CA ALA A 95 8.23 -16.73 -7.17
C ALA A 95 7.90 -16.55 -5.68
N ILE A 96 8.06 -15.32 -5.19
CA ILE A 96 7.71 -14.93 -3.81
C ILE A 96 6.73 -13.76 -3.89
N VAL A 97 5.66 -13.83 -3.11
CA VAL A 97 4.68 -12.74 -2.98
C VAL A 97 5.14 -11.75 -1.90
N ALA A 98 5.04 -10.45 -2.15
CA ALA A 98 5.38 -9.41 -1.17
C ALA A 98 4.22 -8.41 -1.01
N MET A 99 3.59 -8.42 0.17
CA MET A 99 2.33 -7.73 0.44
C MET A 99 2.38 -6.89 1.72
N ARG A 100 1.36 -6.04 1.85
CA ARG A 100 1.20 -5.16 3.01
C ARG A 100 0.46 -5.87 4.13
N GLU A 101 0.84 -5.56 5.36
CA GLU A 101 0.03 -5.89 6.53
C GLU A 101 -1.21 -4.98 6.57
N PRO A 102 -2.42 -5.53 6.72
CA PRO A 102 -3.63 -4.74 6.91
C PRO A 102 -3.66 -4.11 8.32
N SER A 103 -4.24 -2.91 8.40
CA SER A 103 -4.59 -2.30 9.70
C SER A 103 -5.73 -3.09 10.36
N LEU A 104 -5.67 -3.21 11.68
CA LEU A 104 -6.67 -3.88 12.51
C LEU A 104 -8.00 -3.10 12.55
N GLY A 105 -7.94 -1.76 12.60
CA GLY A 105 -9.12 -0.90 12.72
C GLY A 105 -10.21 -1.17 11.67
N PRO A 106 -9.90 -1.20 10.36
CA PRO A 106 -10.85 -1.53 9.30
C PRO A 106 -11.50 -2.91 9.40
N THR A 107 -10.80 -3.91 9.94
CA THR A 107 -11.32 -5.28 10.16
C THR A 107 -12.56 -5.24 11.05
N MET A 108 -12.54 -4.44 12.12
CA MET A 108 -13.69 -4.25 13.03
C MET A 108 -14.78 -3.32 12.47
N GLY A 109 -14.51 -2.62 11.36
CA GLY A 109 -15.38 -1.61 10.78
C GLY A 109 -16.23 -2.11 9.61
N VAL A 110 -15.69 -1.99 8.39
CA VAL A 110 -16.42 -2.13 7.13
C VAL A 110 -15.74 -3.10 6.16
N LYS A 111 -14.47 -3.46 6.38
CA LYS A 111 -13.64 -4.08 5.34
C LYS A 111 -13.23 -5.52 5.69
N GLY A 112 -13.49 -6.43 4.75
CA GLY A 112 -12.92 -7.77 4.72
C GLY A 112 -11.62 -7.89 3.89
N GLY A 113 -10.71 -8.74 4.35
CA GLY A 113 -9.49 -9.31 3.75
C GLY A 113 -8.62 -8.46 2.81
N ALA A 114 -7.43 -8.02 3.25
CA ALA A 114 -6.39 -7.50 2.35
C ALA A 114 -5.40 -8.58 1.85
N THR A 115 -5.67 -9.84 2.15
CA THR A 115 -4.76 -10.98 1.93
C THR A 115 -5.14 -11.80 0.70
N GLY A 116 -5.83 -11.21 -0.27
CA GLY A 116 -6.37 -11.92 -1.44
C GLY A 116 -7.80 -12.41 -1.21
N GLY A 117 -8.23 -13.43 -1.95
CA GLY A 117 -9.58 -13.99 -1.85
C GLY A 117 -9.73 -15.29 -2.66
N GLY A 118 -10.77 -16.07 -2.38
CA GLY A 118 -11.03 -17.35 -3.04
C GLY A 118 -9.89 -18.35 -2.81
N TYR A 119 -9.41 -19.01 -3.84
CA TYR A 119 -8.24 -19.91 -3.77
C TYR A 119 -6.89 -19.20 -3.91
N SER A 120 -6.89 -17.87 -3.98
CA SER A 120 -5.70 -17.02 -4.03
C SER A 120 -5.61 -16.13 -2.80
N GLN A 121 -5.31 -16.76 -1.66
CA GLN A 121 -5.17 -16.11 -0.36
C GLN A 121 -3.77 -16.29 0.23
N VAL A 122 -3.32 -15.32 1.03
CA VAL A 122 -2.21 -15.45 1.98
C VAL A 122 -2.77 -15.82 3.35
N LEU A 123 -2.18 -16.84 3.98
CA LEU A 123 -2.67 -17.49 5.19
C LEU A 123 -1.57 -17.59 6.26
N PRO A 124 -1.90 -17.63 7.56
CA PRO A 124 -3.24 -17.64 8.16
C PRO A 124 -3.93 -16.26 8.17
N MET A 125 -5.13 -16.17 7.58
CA MET A 125 -5.82 -14.90 7.32
C MET A 125 -6.28 -14.19 8.61
N ASP A 126 -6.81 -14.93 9.57
CA ASP A 126 -7.27 -14.42 10.86
C ASP A 126 -6.13 -13.76 11.65
N GLU A 127 -4.96 -14.41 11.70
CA GLU A 127 -3.80 -13.85 12.39
C GLU A 127 -3.26 -12.60 11.68
N ILE A 128 -3.18 -12.61 10.34
CA ILE A 128 -2.67 -11.47 9.54
C ILE A 128 -3.57 -10.23 9.71
N ASN A 129 -4.89 -10.40 9.82
CA ASN A 129 -5.83 -9.29 9.94
C ASN A 129 -6.05 -8.79 11.38
N LEU A 130 -5.43 -9.44 12.37
CA LEU A 130 -5.50 -9.06 13.79
C LEU A 130 -4.14 -8.54 14.28
N HIS A 131 -3.43 -9.30 15.10
CA HIS A 131 -2.17 -8.86 15.73
C HIS A 131 -0.93 -9.28 14.95
N PHE A 132 -1.08 -10.26 14.06
CA PHE A 132 -0.03 -10.87 13.28
C PHE A 132 1.24 -11.21 14.09
N THR A 133 2.32 -10.47 13.86
CA THR A 133 3.59 -10.61 14.59
C THR A 133 3.89 -9.39 15.48
N GLY A 134 2.96 -8.44 15.59
CA GLY A 134 3.04 -7.26 16.46
C GLY A 134 3.70 -6.02 15.83
N ASP A 135 3.92 -5.99 14.52
CA ASP A 135 4.61 -4.87 13.86
C ASP A 135 3.85 -3.55 14.01
N LEU A 136 2.52 -3.58 13.80
CA LEU A 136 1.68 -2.39 14.02
C LEU A 136 1.67 -1.95 15.49
N HIS A 137 1.79 -2.87 16.45
CA HIS A 137 1.91 -2.51 17.87
C HIS A 137 3.24 -1.81 18.16
N ALA A 138 4.34 -2.28 17.57
CA ALA A 138 5.64 -1.64 17.69
C ALA A 138 5.63 -0.22 17.08
N ILE A 139 5.00 -0.06 15.92
CA ILE A 139 4.85 1.25 15.24
C ILE A 139 3.95 2.20 16.05
N THR A 140 2.85 1.69 16.61
CA THR A 140 1.97 2.45 17.51
C THR A 140 2.76 2.92 18.74
N THR A 141 3.50 2.00 19.35
CA THR A 141 4.31 2.28 20.54
C THR A 141 5.40 3.30 20.24
N ALA A 142 6.14 3.17 19.14
CA ALA A 142 7.15 4.14 18.73
C ALA A 142 6.54 5.53 18.44
N THR A 143 5.38 5.58 17.79
CA THR A 143 4.66 6.83 17.50
C THR A 143 4.26 7.55 18.78
N ASN A 144 3.72 6.82 19.75
CA ASN A 144 3.28 7.37 21.02
C ASN A 144 4.42 7.65 21.99
N ALA A 145 5.52 6.88 21.94
CA ALA A 145 6.74 7.17 22.66
C ALA A 145 7.34 8.52 22.22
N LEU A 146 7.40 8.78 20.91
CA LEU A 146 7.84 10.07 20.40
C LEU A 146 6.94 11.22 20.88
N ALA A 147 5.62 11.04 20.86
CA ALA A 147 4.68 12.03 21.42
C ALA A 147 4.95 12.28 22.92
N ALA A 148 5.20 11.22 23.69
CA ALA A 148 5.54 11.33 25.10
C ALA A 148 6.89 12.05 25.34
N PHE A 149 7.90 11.79 24.52
CA PHE A 149 9.19 12.48 24.60
C PHE A 149 9.08 13.98 24.29
N ILE A 150 8.27 14.35 23.30
CA ILE A 150 7.99 15.77 22.99
C ILE A 150 7.33 16.46 24.18
N ASP A 151 6.26 15.88 24.73
CA ASP A 151 5.54 16.49 25.85
C ASP A 151 6.38 16.53 27.13
N ASN A 152 7.21 15.50 27.37
CA ASN A 152 8.16 15.48 28.48
C ASN A 152 9.24 16.56 28.31
N HIS A 153 9.82 16.71 27.11
CA HIS A 153 10.81 17.76 26.84
C HIS A 153 10.26 19.15 27.16
N ILE A 154 9.02 19.40 26.78
CA ILE A 154 8.32 20.66 27.08
C ILE A 154 8.13 20.82 28.60
N HIS A 155 7.69 19.76 29.29
CA HIS A 155 7.48 19.77 30.73
C HIS A 155 8.76 20.02 31.54
N GLN A 156 9.90 19.47 31.09
CA GLN A 156 11.18 19.54 31.80
C GLN A 156 11.98 20.85 31.57
N GLY A 157 11.42 21.82 30.84
CA GLY A 157 12.05 23.12 30.63
C GLY A 157 12.06 23.61 29.19
N ASN A 158 11.66 22.77 28.22
CA ASN A 158 11.50 23.14 26.81
C ASN A 158 12.74 23.83 26.21
N GLU A 159 13.93 23.25 26.39
CA GLU A 159 15.20 23.84 25.94
C GLU A 159 15.25 24.11 24.43
N LEU A 160 14.51 23.32 23.65
CA LEU A 160 14.36 23.49 22.19
C LEU A 160 13.35 24.60 21.81
N ARG A 161 12.75 25.25 22.81
CA ARG A 161 11.79 26.37 22.66
C ARG A 161 10.64 26.02 21.72
N ILE A 162 10.11 24.80 21.83
CA ILE A 162 8.98 24.31 21.03
C ILE A 162 7.75 25.19 21.29
N ASP A 163 7.13 25.71 20.23
CA ASP A 163 5.81 26.34 20.32
C ASP A 163 4.74 25.23 20.34
N VAL A 164 4.06 25.05 21.48
CA VAL A 164 3.07 23.97 21.69
C VAL A 164 1.91 24.00 20.69
N ARG A 165 1.67 25.15 20.02
CA ARG A 165 0.66 25.33 18.98
C ARG A 165 1.14 24.91 17.59
N ARG A 166 2.44 24.61 17.45
CA ARG A 166 3.12 24.26 16.20
C ARG A 166 3.74 22.86 16.26
N ILE A 167 3.28 22.02 17.19
CA ILE A 167 3.58 20.60 17.16
C ILE A 167 2.75 19.99 16.02
N VAL A 168 3.44 19.37 15.07
CA VAL A 168 2.82 18.71 13.91
C VAL A 168 2.69 17.20 14.13
N TRP A 169 3.48 16.64 15.05
CA TRP A 169 3.38 15.25 15.47
C TRP A 169 2.08 14.98 16.22
N LYS A 170 1.47 13.83 15.95
CA LYS A 170 0.26 13.35 16.60
C LYS A 170 0.49 11.98 17.21
N ARG A 171 -0.42 11.57 18.09
CA ARG A 171 -0.47 10.22 18.62
C ARG A 171 -1.14 9.27 17.62
N ALA A 172 -1.06 7.97 17.87
CA ALA A 172 -1.70 6.96 17.04
C ALA A 172 -2.36 5.83 17.84
N VAL A 173 -3.39 5.23 17.23
CA VAL A 173 -4.02 3.99 17.67
C VAL A 173 -4.54 3.26 16.44
N ASP A 174 -4.38 1.94 16.37
CA ASP A 174 -4.81 1.15 15.20
C ASP A 174 -6.29 0.74 15.30
N LEU A 175 -7.15 1.72 15.56
CA LEU A 175 -8.61 1.58 15.68
C LEU A 175 -9.31 2.72 14.95
N ASN A 176 -10.53 2.46 14.48
CA ASN A 176 -11.35 3.47 13.82
C ASN A 176 -12.10 4.34 14.86
N ASP A 177 -11.39 5.27 15.51
CA ASP A 177 -11.97 6.11 16.57
C ASP A 177 -12.06 7.59 16.17
N ARG A 178 -13.27 8.02 15.78
CA ARG A 178 -13.53 9.40 15.38
C ARG A 178 -13.45 10.40 16.53
N ALA A 179 -13.61 9.97 17.79
CA ALA A 179 -13.61 10.87 18.95
C ALA A 179 -12.20 11.42 19.23
N LEU A 180 -11.15 10.69 18.85
CA LEU A 180 -9.76 11.07 19.07
C LEU A 180 -9.16 11.99 17.99
N ARG A 181 -9.94 12.37 16.98
CA ARG A 181 -9.47 13.24 15.88
C ARG A 181 -8.94 14.59 16.35
N ARG A 182 -9.55 15.14 17.41
CA ARG A 182 -9.17 16.41 18.05
C ARG A 182 -9.39 16.29 19.54
N VAL A 183 -8.34 16.49 20.32
CA VAL A 183 -8.35 16.40 21.78
C VAL A 183 -7.56 17.56 22.37
N ILE A 184 -7.71 17.78 23.68
CA ILE A 184 -6.80 18.62 24.46
C ILE A 184 -6.10 17.70 25.47
N VAL A 185 -4.77 17.73 25.49
CA VAL A 185 -3.93 16.92 26.41
C VAL A 185 -3.26 17.82 27.44
N GLY A 186 -2.64 17.23 28.47
CA GLY A 186 -1.87 17.98 29.48
C GLY A 186 -2.72 18.78 30.46
N LEU A 187 -3.98 18.38 30.68
CA LEU A 187 -4.89 18.99 31.66
C LEU A 187 -4.65 18.41 33.07
N GLY A 188 -5.13 19.10 34.10
CA GLY A 188 -5.10 18.61 35.49
C GLY A 188 -4.06 19.25 36.41
N GLY A 189 -3.38 20.31 35.95
CA GLY A 189 -2.48 21.12 36.78
C GLY A 189 -0.99 20.92 36.45
N PRO A 190 -0.08 21.60 37.17
CA PRO A 190 1.33 21.71 36.79
C PRO A 190 2.10 20.38 36.69
N THR A 191 1.68 19.35 37.42
CA THR A 191 2.31 18.02 37.42
C THR A 191 1.81 17.09 36.32
N GLN A 192 0.80 17.51 35.54
CA GLN A 192 0.12 16.68 34.53
C GLN A 192 0.50 17.04 33.09
N GLY A 193 1.47 17.94 32.91
CA GLY A 193 1.95 18.41 31.60
C GLY A 193 1.50 19.83 31.25
N VAL A 194 1.66 20.20 29.97
CA VAL A 194 1.33 21.52 29.44
C VAL A 194 0.10 21.41 28.53
N PRO A 195 -1.00 22.14 28.80
CA PRO A 195 -2.20 22.09 27.96
C PRO A 195 -1.93 22.46 26.51
N ARG A 196 -2.36 21.61 25.57
CA ARG A 196 -2.31 21.89 24.12
C ARG A 196 -3.35 21.10 23.33
N GLU A 197 -3.68 21.59 22.15
CA GLU A 197 -4.46 20.83 21.17
C GLU A 197 -3.61 19.68 20.59
N ASP A 198 -4.24 18.53 20.39
CA ASP A 198 -3.63 17.34 19.79
C ASP A 198 -4.67 16.51 19.02
N GLY A 199 -4.26 15.37 18.48
CA GLY A 199 -5.15 14.36 17.92
C GLY A 199 -4.46 13.02 17.74
N PHE A 200 -5.26 12.04 17.33
CA PHE A 200 -4.79 10.72 16.94
C PHE A 200 -5.05 10.48 15.46
N ASP A 201 -4.08 9.85 14.81
CA ASP A 201 -4.24 9.23 13.50
C ASP A 201 -4.25 7.70 13.65
N ILE A 202 -4.78 6.98 12.66
CA ILE A 202 -4.67 5.52 12.66
C ILE A 202 -3.20 5.13 12.47
N THR A 203 -2.71 4.07 13.12
CA THR A 203 -1.28 3.72 13.14
C THR A 203 -0.62 3.66 11.76
N VAL A 204 -1.30 3.08 10.78
CA VAL A 204 -0.80 2.98 9.39
C VAL A 204 -0.69 4.32 8.65
N ALA A 205 -1.22 5.41 9.21
CA ALA A 205 -1.09 6.78 8.72
C ALA A 205 0.13 7.52 9.33
N SER A 206 0.79 6.95 10.35
CA SER A 206 1.98 7.53 10.98
C SER A 206 3.16 7.66 9.99
N GLU A 207 3.95 8.72 10.10
CA GLU A 207 5.20 8.84 9.33
C GLU A 207 6.18 7.72 9.70
N ILE A 208 6.15 7.20 10.94
CA ILE A 208 6.98 6.05 11.32
C ILE A 208 6.66 4.83 10.43
N MET A 209 5.40 4.60 10.06
CA MET A 209 5.04 3.53 9.13
C MET A 209 5.66 3.75 7.74
N ALA A 210 5.66 5.00 7.25
CA ALA A 210 6.27 5.33 5.96
C ALA A 210 7.81 5.19 6.00
N VAL A 211 8.44 5.65 7.08
CA VAL A 211 9.88 5.49 7.36
C VAL A 211 10.25 4.01 7.44
N PHE A 212 9.50 3.23 8.20
CA PHE A 212 9.65 1.77 8.33
C PHE A 212 9.59 1.08 6.97
N CYS A 213 8.64 1.47 6.11
CA CYS A 213 8.50 0.87 4.80
C CYS A 213 9.57 1.32 3.79
N LEU A 214 10.24 2.46 4.00
CA LEU A 214 11.25 3.00 3.09
C LEU A 214 12.70 2.83 3.59
N ALA A 215 12.90 2.31 4.79
CA ALA A 215 14.22 2.03 5.32
C ALA A 215 14.83 0.77 4.67
N LYS A 216 16.13 0.83 4.38
CA LYS A 216 16.90 -0.27 3.76
C LYS A 216 17.46 -1.25 4.78
N ASP A 217 17.79 -0.76 5.97
CA ASP A 217 18.32 -1.49 7.11
C ASP A 217 18.04 -0.69 8.40
N LEU A 218 18.44 -1.21 9.56
CA LEU A 218 18.24 -0.54 10.86
C LEU A 218 19.03 0.77 11.00
N THR A 219 20.14 0.94 10.27
CA THR A 219 20.92 2.18 10.29
C THR A 219 20.16 3.27 9.52
N ASP A 220 19.72 2.96 8.30
CA ASP A 220 18.87 3.85 7.50
C ASP A 220 17.54 4.16 8.21
N LEU A 221 16.95 3.18 8.91
CA LEU A 221 15.76 3.39 9.74
C LEU A 221 16.01 4.46 10.80
N LYS A 222 17.10 4.32 11.57
CA LYS A 222 17.47 5.28 12.63
C LYS A 222 17.74 6.68 12.07
N GLU A 223 18.48 6.76 10.97
CA GLU A 223 18.75 8.03 10.30
C GLU A 223 17.47 8.71 9.83
N ARG A 224 16.55 7.97 9.21
CA ARG A 224 15.26 8.50 8.77
C ARG A 224 14.40 8.96 9.95
N LEU A 225 14.36 8.18 11.03
CA LEU A 225 13.67 8.58 12.25
C LEU A 225 14.23 9.91 12.79
N SER A 226 15.56 10.06 12.84
CA SER A 226 16.20 11.29 13.33
C SER A 226 15.79 12.56 12.56
N ARG A 227 15.51 12.43 11.26
CA ARG A 227 15.18 13.55 10.36
C ARG A 227 13.70 13.97 10.43
N MET A 228 12.82 13.18 11.07
CA MET A 228 11.40 13.51 11.16
C MET A 228 11.20 14.84 11.89
N VAL A 229 10.44 15.75 11.29
CA VAL A 229 10.09 17.04 11.88
C VAL A 229 8.83 16.87 12.73
N VAL A 230 8.93 17.17 14.02
CA VAL A 230 7.84 16.94 14.98
C VAL A 230 7.16 18.22 15.45
N ALA A 231 7.86 19.34 15.39
CA ALA A 231 7.35 20.64 15.78
C ALA A 231 8.11 21.79 15.12
N TYR A 232 7.69 23.02 15.38
CA TYR A 232 8.46 24.23 15.11
C TYR A 232 8.67 25.00 16.41
N ASN A 233 9.86 25.58 16.58
CA ASN A 233 10.16 26.42 17.73
C ASN A 233 9.52 27.82 17.60
N VAL A 234 9.66 28.65 18.62
CA VAL A 234 9.14 30.04 18.64
C VAL A 234 9.72 30.93 17.54
N ASP A 235 10.92 30.59 17.03
CA ASP A 235 11.59 31.26 15.91
C ASP A 235 11.18 30.67 14.55
N LYS A 236 10.22 29.74 14.54
CA LYS A 236 9.67 29.03 13.38
C LYS A 236 10.67 28.12 12.66
N GLN A 237 11.72 27.70 13.34
CA GLN A 237 12.65 26.69 12.83
C GLN A 237 12.12 25.28 13.14
N PRO A 238 12.32 24.31 12.23
CA PRO A 238 11.89 22.94 12.45
C PRO A 238 12.64 22.32 13.62
N VAL A 239 11.93 21.53 14.42
CA VAL A 239 12.50 20.68 15.48
C VAL A 239 12.31 19.24 15.08
N THR A 240 13.40 18.48 15.10
CA THR A 240 13.46 17.09 14.64
C THR A 240 13.53 16.10 15.80
N VAL A 241 13.37 14.81 15.49
CA VAL A 241 13.62 13.73 16.46
C VAL A 241 15.09 13.70 16.89
N GLY A 242 16.02 14.00 15.98
CA GLY A 242 17.45 14.08 16.28
C GLY A 242 17.76 15.19 17.28
N ASP A 243 17.06 16.33 17.21
CA ASP A 243 17.20 17.41 18.19
C ASP A 243 16.74 17.00 19.59
N LEU A 244 15.80 16.05 19.68
CA LEU A 244 15.36 15.44 20.94
C LEU A 244 16.29 14.31 21.43
N GLY A 245 17.17 13.78 20.56
CA GLY A 245 18.12 12.71 20.88
C GLY A 245 17.49 11.33 21.17
N VAL A 246 16.29 11.06 20.63
CA VAL A 246 15.49 9.86 20.95
C VAL A 246 15.37 8.84 19.80
N GLU A 247 16.00 9.08 18.66
CA GLU A 247 15.95 8.18 17.48
C GLU A 247 16.46 6.77 17.79
N GLY A 248 17.43 6.64 18.69
CA GLY A 248 17.95 5.35 19.14
C GLY A 248 16.91 4.52 19.89
N ALA A 249 16.15 5.16 20.78
CA ALA A 249 15.06 4.52 21.53
C ALA A 249 13.93 4.08 20.59
N LEU A 250 13.56 4.93 19.62
CA LEU A 250 12.55 4.59 18.62
C LEU A 250 12.99 3.41 17.75
N THR A 251 14.25 3.39 17.32
CA THR A 251 14.82 2.27 16.54
C THR A 251 14.81 0.98 17.34
N LEU A 252 15.12 1.03 18.65
CA LEU A 252 15.09 -0.13 19.52
C LEU A 252 13.68 -0.73 19.64
N LEU A 253 12.65 0.11 19.76
CA LEU A 253 11.24 -0.34 19.78
C LEU A 253 10.82 -1.04 18.48
N LEU A 254 11.44 -0.69 17.36
CA LEU A 254 11.12 -1.23 16.03
C LEU A 254 12.03 -2.40 15.61
N LYS A 255 13.03 -2.78 16.42
CA LYS A 255 14.08 -3.73 16.05
C LYS A 255 13.54 -5.04 15.50
N ASP A 256 12.63 -5.69 16.23
CA ASP A 256 12.08 -6.99 15.82
C ASP A 256 10.96 -6.81 14.79
N ALA A 257 10.18 -5.73 14.91
CA ALA A 257 9.16 -5.38 13.93
C ALA A 257 9.76 -5.29 12.53
N PHE A 258 10.96 -4.71 12.39
CA PHE A 258 11.62 -4.46 11.10
C PHE A 258 12.04 -5.73 10.32
N LYS A 259 11.99 -6.91 10.94
CA LYS A 259 12.22 -8.20 10.27
C LYS A 259 10.97 -8.60 9.46
N PRO A 260 11.08 -8.87 8.14
CA PRO A 260 9.97 -9.32 7.31
C PRO A 260 9.29 -10.58 7.85
N ASN A 261 7.96 -10.64 7.76
CA ASN A 261 7.19 -11.80 8.21
C ASN A 261 6.97 -12.78 7.06
N LEU A 262 7.48 -14.00 7.20
CA LEU A 262 7.24 -15.12 6.30
C LEU A 262 5.92 -15.81 6.66
N VAL A 263 5.09 -15.99 5.65
CA VAL A 263 3.85 -16.77 5.63
C VAL A 263 3.76 -17.50 4.28
N GLN A 264 2.60 -18.05 3.95
CA GLN A 264 2.39 -18.79 2.71
C GLN A 264 1.03 -18.51 2.08
N THR A 265 0.91 -18.81 0.79
CA THR A 265 -0.38 -18.77 0.09
C THR A 265 -1.18 -20.06 0.30
N ALA A 266 -2.42 -20.08 -0.19
CA ALA A 266 -3.28 -21.26 -0.27
C ALA A 266 -2.63 -22.46 -1.00
N GLU A 267 -1.69 -22.21 -1.91
CA GLU A 267 -0.90 -23.25 -2.60
C GLU A 267 0.57 -23.26 -2.13
N HIS A 268 0.82 -22.81 -0.91
CA HIS A 268 2.12 -22.86 -0.24
C HIS A 268 3.25 -22.05 -0.90
N THR A 269 2.94 -21.22 -1.90
CA THR A 269 3.90 -20.22 -2.41
C THR A 269 4.36 -19.32 -1.25
N PRO A 270 5.67 -19.10 -1.07
CA PRO A 270 6.17 -18.23 -0.01
C PRO A 270 5.67 -16.78 -0.15
N ALA A 271 5.28 -16.17 0.95
CA ALA A 271 4.78 -14.80 0.98
C ALA A 271 5.39 -13.99 2.14
N LEU A 272 5.82 -12.76 1.85
CA LEU A 272 6.30 -11.80 2.83
C LEU A 272 5.26 -10.70 3.05
N VAL A 273 4.72 -10.61 4.26
CA VAL A 273 3.75 -9.56 4.66
C VAL A 273 4.45 -8.62 5.62
N HIS A 274 4.73 -7.38 5.20
CA HIS A 274 5.54 -6.49 6.04
C HIS A 274 5.32 -5.01 5.74
N GLY A 275 4.89 -4.28 6.76
CA GLY A 275 4.53 -2.86 6.67
C GLY A 275 3.26 -2.62 5.85
N GLY A 276 2.64 -1.45 6.03
CA GLY A 276 1.36 -1.15 5.38
C GLY A 276 0.99 0.32 5.48
N PRO A 277 1.73 1.24 4.81
CA PRO A 277 1.43 2.64 4.84
C PRO A 277 0.16 2.94 4.04
N PHE A 278 -0.50 4.03 4.39
CA PHE A 278 -1.55 4.61 3.57
C PHE A 278 -1.08 4.89 2.13
N ALA A 279 -1.97 4.72 1.16
CA ALA A 279 -1.68 4.96 -0.26
C ALA A 279 -2.08 6.38 -0.73
N ASN A 280 -2.61 7.22 0.17
CA ASN A 280 -2.93 8.63 -0.10
C ASN A 280 -1.82 9.56 0.42
N ILE A 281 -1.63 9.66 1.73
CA ILE A 281 -0.61 10.51 2.38
C ILE A 281 0.78 9.86 2.43
N ALA A 282 0.90 8.61 1.99
CA ALA A 282 2.15 7.90 1.81
C ALA A 282 2.08 7.06 0.53
N HIS A 283 3.11 6.23 0.32
CA HIS A 283 3.36 5.54 -0.95
C HIS A 283 2.60 4.22 -1.13
N GLY A 284 1.90 3.72 -0.10
CA GLY A 284 0.99 2.60 -0.25
C GLY A 284 1.60 1.26 -0.63
N CYS A 285 2.88 1.01 -0.37
CA CYS A 285 3.57 -0.25 -0.70
C CYS A 285 4.00 -0.99 0.56
N ASN A 286 4.26 -2.30 0.47
CA ASN A 286 4.96 -3.02 1.52
C ASN A 286 6.42 -2.52 1.64
N SER A 287 7.10 -2.89 2.71
CA SER A 287 8.46 -2.42 2.98
C SER A 287 9.49 -2.73 1.87
N ILE A 288 10.49 -1.86 1.74
CA ILE A 288 11.67 -2.09 0.89
C ILE A 288 12.42 -3.35 1.34
N ILE A 289 12.63 -3.52 2.65
CA ILE A 289 13.37 -4.67 3.18
C ILE A 289 12.74 -6.02 2.78
N ALA A 290 11.41 -6.15 2.84
CA ALA A 290 10.74 -7.38 2.40
C ALA A 290 10.85 -7.60 0.89
N THR A 291 10.67 -6.55 0.06
CA THR A 291 10.82 -6.69 -1.39
C THR A 291 12.27 -7.04 -1.78
N LYS A 292 13.28 -6.39 -1.18
CA LYS A 292 14.69 -6.70 -1.43
C LYS A 292 15.06 -8.10 -0.95
N MET A 293 14.56 -8.52 0.21
CA MET A 293 14.77 -9.88 0.70
C MET A 293 14.14 -10.93 -0.21
N ALA A 294 12.92 -10.68 -0.70
CA ALA A 294 12.30 -11.54 -1.71
C ALA A 294 13.12 -11.61 -3.00
N GLN A 295 13.73 -10.50 -3.46
CA GLN A 295 14.62 -10.52 -4.64
C GLN A 295 15.86 -11.38 -4.40
N LYS A 296 16.40 -11.40 -3.18
CA LYS A 296 17.55 -12.27 -2.86
C LYS A 296 17.16 -13.73 -2.73
N LEU A 297 15.94 -14.04 -2.30
CA LEU A 297 15.49 -15.42 -2.07
C LEU A 297 14.92 -16.07 -3.33
N GLY A 298 14.12 -15.35 -4.11
CA GLY A 298 13.42 -15.85 -5.31
C GLY A 298 13.97 -15.34 -6.64
N GLU A 299 13.50 -15.94 -7.73
CA GLU A 299 13.75 -15.49 -9.11
C GLU A 299 12.78 -14.37 -9.51
N TYR A 300 11.56 -14.41 -8.99
CA TYR A 300 10.50 -13.43 -9.25
C TYR A 300 9.87 -12.96 -7.94
N VAL A 301 9.62 -11.66 -7.84
CA VAL A 301 8.90 -11.06 -6.71
C VAL A 301 7.63 -10.44 -7.24
N VAL A 302 6.48 -10.97 -6.83
CA VAL A 302 5.18 -10.39 -7.16
C VAL A 302 4.76 -9.48 -6.01
N THR A 303 4.71 -8.18 -6.25
CA THR A 303 4.36 -7.18 -5.23
C THR A 303 3.27 -6.25 -5.73
N GLU A 304 2.70 -5.44 -4.84
CA GLU A 304 1.61 -4.54 -5.18
C GLU A 304 1.75 -3.18 -4.50
N ALA A 305 1.02 -2.20 -5.03
CA ALA A 305 0.83 -0.89 -4.42
C ALA A 305 -0.65 -0.57 -4.28
N GLY A 306 -1.05 0.11 -3.19
CA GLY A 306 -2.44 0.44 -2.87
C GLY A 306 -3.14 1.34 -3.90
N PHE A 307 -4.48 1.29 -3.98
CA PHE A 307 -5.29 1.99 -5.00
C PHE A 307 -4.97 1.58 -6.46
N GLY A 308 -5.30 2.42 -7.44
CA GLY A 308 -5.03 2.20 -8.86
C GLY A 308 -3.63 2.64 -9.28
N ALA A 309 -3.30 2.50 -10.56
CA ALA A 309 -1.98 2.84 -11.10
C ALA A 309 -1.66 4.34 -10.97
N ASP A 310 -2.70 5.18 -10.95
CA ASP A 310 -2.61 6.63 -10.78
C ASP A 310 -2.03 7.06 -9.41
N LEU A 311 -2.20 6.25 -8.37
CA LEU A 311 -1.65 6.53 -7.05
C LEU A 311 -0.62 5.49 -6.63
N GLY A 312 -1.00 4.22 -6.62
CA GLY A 312 -0.14 3.15 -6.14
C GLY A 312 1.09 2.95 -7.01
N ALA A 313 0.88 2.71 -8.30
CA ALA A 313 1.99 2.47 -9.21
C ALA A 313 2.86 3.72 -9.37
N GLU A 314 2.27 4.90 -9.57
CA GLU A 314 2.99 6.17 -9.61
C GLU A 314 3.93 6.35 -8.40
N LYS A 315 3.44 6.13 -7.18
CA LYS A 315 4.25 6.25 -5.95
C LYS A 315 5.25 5.12 -5.78
N PHE A 316 4.90 3.91 -6.19
CA PHE A 316 5.88 2.82 -6.24
C PHE A 316 7.06 3.24 -7.11
N LEU A 317 6.81 3.76 -8.31
CA LEU A 317 7.81 4.09 -9.31
C LEU A 317 8.62 5.37 -8.97
N HIS A 318 7.97 6.39 -8.42
CA HIS A 318 8.65 7.65 -8.06
C HIS A 318 9.32 7.66 -6.68
N ILE A 319 8.82 6.85 -5.74
CA ILE A 319 9.28 6.87 -4.34
C ILE A 319 9.98 5.55 -4.02
N LYS A 320 9.26 4.43 -3.98
CA LYS A 320 9.81 3.15 -3.51
C LYS A 320 10.95 2.64 -4.39
N ALA A 321 10.73 2.58 -5.70
CA ALA A 321 11.70 2.10 -6.69
C ALA A 321 12.98 2.94 -6.66
N ARG A 322 12.83 4.27 -6.66
CA ARG A 322 13.93 5.23 -6.52
C ARG A 322 14.69 5.06 -5.21
N CYS A 323 14.00 4.94 -4.07
CA CYS A 323 14.65 4.76 -2.77
C CYS A 323 15.38 3.41 -2.69
N ALA A 324 14.79 2.35 -3.23
CA ALA A 324 15.31 0.99 -3.13
C ALA A 324 16.37 0.63 -4.19
N GLY A 325 16.49 1.41 -5.27
CA GLY A 325 17.22 0.97 -6.46
C GLY A 325 16.58 -0.28 -7.05
N ILE A 326 15.26 -0.25 -7.25
CA ILE A 326 14.50 -1.32 -7.90
C ILE A 326 14.06 -0.83 -9.27
N GLU A 327 14.37 -1.63 -10.29
CA GLU A 327 13.83 -1.49 -11.63
C GLU A 327 12.79 -2.60 -11.86
N PRO A 328 11.50 -2.27 -11.94
CA PRO A 328 10.48 -3.28 -12.19
C PRO A 328 10.69 -3.96 -13.55
N ALA A 329 10.57 -5.27 -13.58
CA ALA A 329 10.72 -6.06 -14.81
C ALA A 329 9.44 -6.05 -15.65
N ALA A 330 8.27 -5.99 -15.01
CA ALA A 330 6.97 -5.88 -15.65
C ALA A 330 5.91 -5.31 -14.68
N VAL A 331 4.81 -4.82 -15.26
CA VAL A 331 3.64 -4.36 -14.51
C VAL A 331 2.39 -5.15 -14.93
N VAL A 332 1.59 -5.57 -13.96
CA VAL A 332 0.27 -6.15 -14.22
C VAL A 332 -0.81 -5.12 -13.85
N ILE A 333 -1.70 -4.81 -14.79
CA ILE A 333 -2.82 -3.87 -14.57
C ILE A 333 -4.10 -4.68 -14.46
N VAL A 334 -4.64 -4.78 -13.26
CA VAL A 334 -5.87 -5.54 -12.98
C VAL A 334 -7.11 -4.71 -13.31
N ALA A 335 -8.04 -5.33 -14.04
CA ALA A 335 -9.36 -4.77 -14.33
C ALA A 335 -10.44 -5.84 -14.23
N THR A 336 -11.69 -5.43 -13.99
CA THR A 336 -12.87 -6.30 -14.02
C THR A 336 -13.94 -5.68 -14.91
N VAL A 337 -14.77 -6.51 -15.54
CA VAL A 337 -15.92 -6.05 -16.33
C VAL A 337 -16.82 -5.15 -15.48
N ARG A 338 -17.09 -5.57 -14.24
CA ARG A 338 -17.97 -4.86 -13.31
C ARG A 338 -17.46 -3.46 -12.95
N ALA A 339 -16.18 -3.33 -12.61
CA ALA A 339 -15.59 -2.03 -12.30
C ALA A 339 -15.59 -1.09 -13.53
N LEU A 340 -15.30 -1.62 -14.72
CA LEU A 340 -15.35 -0.84 -15.95
C LEU A 340 -16.79 -0.42 -16.31
N LYS A 341 -17.80 -1.27 -16.08
CA LYS A 341 -19.21 -0.85 -16.20
C LYS A 341 -19.55 0.32 -15.28
N MET A 342 -19.05 0.33 -14.04
CA MET A 342 -19.22 1.47 -13.13
C MET A 342 -18.56 2.73 -13.68
N HIS A 343 -17.35 2.61 -14.22
CA HIS A 343 -16.70 3.72 -14.92
C HIS A 343 -17.44 4.17 -16.19
N GLY A 344 -18.27 3.31 -16.78
CA GLY A 344 -19.20 3.61 -17.86
C GLY A 344 -20.56 4.18 -17.43
N GLY A 345 -20.77 4.38 -16.13
CA GLY A 345 -21.97 5.00 -15.56
C GLY A 345 -22.98 4.04 -14.91
N VAL A 346 -22.67 2.74 -14.78
CA VAL A 346 -23.59 1.76 -14.17
C VAL A 346 -23.50 1.80 -12.66
N SER A 347 -24.65 1.75 -11.98
CA SER A 347 -24.72 1.71 -10.52
C SER A 347 -24.28 0.35 -9.97
N LYS A 348 -23.87 0.29 -8.70
CA LYS A 348 -23.43 -0.97 -8.06
C LYS A 348 -24.51 -2.06 -8.12
N GLN A 349 -25.78 -1.66 -8.02
CA GLN A 349 -26.94 -2.53 -7.94
C GLN A 349 -27.27 -3.22 -9.28
N GLU A 350 -26.82 -2.66 -10.39
CA GLU A 350 -27.18 -3.11 -11.75
C GLU A 350 -26.04 -3.90 -12.42
N LEU A 351 -24.94 -4.17 -11.71
CA LEU A 351 -23.74 -4.80 -12.27
C LEU A 351 -23.92 -6.24 -12.74
N SER A 352 -24.94 -6.94 -12.26
CA SER A 352 -25.27 -8.30 -12.69
C SER A 352 -25.96 -8.35 -14.05
N VAL A 353 -26.42 -7.21 -14.56
CA VAL A 353 -27.04 -7.13 -15.89
C VAL A 353 -25.92 -6.87 -16.91
N GLU A 354 -25.94 -7.61 -18.02
CA GLU A 354 -25.03 -7.39 -19.14
C GLU A 354 -25.21 -5.98 -19.70
N ASN A 355 -24.11 -5.24 -19.89
CA ASN A 355 -24.12 -3.90 -20.49
C ASN A 355 -22.79 -3.59 -21.21
N VAL A 356 -22.70 -4.06 -22.44
CA VAL A 356 -21.53 -3.88 -23.32
C VAL A 356 -21.26 -2.39 -23.61
N ASP A 357 -22.29 -1.57 -23.77
CA ASP A 357 -22.11 -0.14 -24.06
C ASP A 357 -21.49 0.62 -22.88
N ALA A 358 -21.91 0.33 -21.66
CA ALA A 358 -21.28 0.87 -20.47
C ALA A 358 -19.83 0.40 -20.34
N LEU A 359 -19.57 -0.89 -20.55
CA LEU A 359 -18.21 -1.42 -20.57
C LEU A 359 -17.34 -0.65 -21.58
N ARG A 360 -17.81 -0.45 -22.82
CA ARG A 360 -17.09 0.30 -23.86
C ARG A 360 -16.72 1.72 -23.42
N ARG A 361 -17.64 2.45 -22.77
CA ARG A 361 -17.34 3.78 -22.20
C ARG A 361 -16.30 3.70 -21.07
N GLY A 362 -16.43 2.69 -20.20
CA GLY A 362 -15.54 2.46 -19.06
C GLY A 362 -14.11 2.09 -19.42
N LEU A 363 -13.88 1.44 -20.58
CA LEU A 363 -12.55 1.06 -21.06
C LEU A 363 -11.58 2.25 -21.19
N SER A 364 -12.10 3.46 -21.34
CA SER A 364 -11.29 4.69 -21.32
C SER A 364 -10.49 4.87 -20.01
N ASN A 365 -11.00 4.38 -18.88
CA ASN A 365 -10.26 4.38 -17.61
C ASN A 365 -9.06 3.44 -17.66
N LEU A 366 -9.26 2.19 -18.09
CA LEU A 366 -8.18 1.21 -18.28
C LEU A 366 -7.12 1.75 -19.24
N GLN A 367 -7.56 2.35 -20.36
CA GLN A 367 -6.66 2.96 -21.33
C GLN A 367 -5.74 4.00 -20.69
N LYS A 368 -6.25 4.87 -19.81
CA LYS A 368 -5.43 5.88 -19.15
C LYS A 368 -4.39 5.28 -18.19
N HIS A 369 -4.73 4.18 -17.52
CA HIS A 369 -3.77 3.45 -16.67
C HIS A 369 -2.68 2.75 -17.49
N ILE A 370 -3.03 2.23 -18.68
CA ILE A 370 -2.04 1.71 -19.64
C ILE A 370 -1.10 2.82 -20.10
N GLU A 371 -1.64 3.97 -20.53
CA GLU A 371 -0.85 5.14 -20.92
C GLU A 371 0.07 5.62 -19.79
N THR A 372 -0.39 5.54 -18.54
CA THR A 372 0.43 5.87 -17.36
C THR A 372 1.65 4.96 -17.27
N ILE A 373 1.48 3.64 -17.34
CA ILE A 373 2.60 2.69 -17.25
C ILE A 373 3.53 2.82 -18.46
N GLN A 374 2.99 3.06 -19.66
CA GLN A 374 3.78 3.36 -20.85
C GLN A 374 4.60 4.64 -20.71
N ALA A 375 4.07 5.69 -20.06
CA ALA A 375 4.81 6.93 -19.81
C ALA A 375 6.03 6.72 -18.91
N PHE A 376 6.01 5.71 -18.03
CA PHE A 376 7.17 5.28 -17.25
C PHE A 376 8.13 4.37 -18.04
N GLY A 377 7.82 3.98 -19.27
CA GLY A 377 8.67 3.14 -20.11
C GLY A 377 8.69 1.66 -19.70
N LEU A 378 7.65 1.17 -19.02
CA LEU A 378 7.60 -0.21 -18.50
C LEU A 378 6.77 -1.16 -19.37
N PRO A 379 7.20 -2.42 -19.55
CA PRO A 379 6.36 -3.44 -20.15
C PRO A 379 5.20 -3.81 -19.20
N PHE A 380 4.04 -4.13 -19.76
CA PHE A 380 2.85 -4.42 -18.98
C PHE A 380 2.00 -5.56 -19.56
N VAL A 381 1.16 -6.14 -18.70
CA VAL A 381 0.08 -7.07 -19.07
C VAL A 381 -1.20 -6.66 -18.36
N VAL A 382 -2.31 -6.60 -19.09
CA VAL A 382 -3.65 -6.40 -18.51
C VAL A 382 -4.15 -7.76 -17.99
N ALA A 383 -4.52 -7.81 -16.71
CA ALA A 383 -5.18 -8.97 -16.13
C ALA A 383 -6.68 -8.71 -16.02
N LEU A 384 -7.47 -9.37 -16.86
CA LEU A 384 -8.93 -9.36 -16.72
C LEU A 384 -9.33 -10.38 -15.65
N ASN A 385 -9.63 -9.88 -14.45
CA ASN A 385 -10.09 -10.72 -13.35
C ASN A 385 -11.57 -11.07 -13.53
N ARG A 386 -11.85 -12.33 -13.86
CA ARG A 386 -13.20 -12.83 -14.15
C ARG A 386 -14.01 -12.95 -12.87
N PHE A 387 -15.23 -12.40 -12.89
CA PHE A 387 -16.27 -12.76 -11.93
C PHE A 387 -17.23 -13.78 -12.51
N ILE A 388 -17.79 -14.63 -11.65
CA ILE A 388 -18.78 -15.66 -12.00
C ILE A 388 -20.04 -15.12 -12.70
N THR A 389 -20.33 -13.82 -12.56
CA THR A 389 -21.48 -13.14 -13.17
C THR A 389 -21.14 -12.41 -14.47
N ASP A 390 -19.87 -12.39 -14.88
CA ASP A 390 -19.45 -11.69 -16.10
C ASP A 390 -19.95 -12.45 -17.33
N ALA A 391 -20.61 -11.75 -18.24
CA ALA A 391 -21.10 -12.35 -19.47
C ALA A 391 -19.97 -12.52 -20.50
N ASP A 392 -20.01 -13.58 -21.28
CA ASP A 392 -18.97 -13.89 -22.26
C ASP A 392 -18.80 -12.75 -23.30
N GLN A 393 -19.89 -12.08 -23.67
CA GLN A 393 -19.85 -10.95 -24.60
C GLN A 393 -19.13 -9.73 -24.02
N GLU A 394 -19.24 -9.50 -22.70
CA GLU A 394 -18.52 -8.42 -22.00
C GLU A 394 -17.03 -8.74 -21.91
N ILE A 395 -16.69 -9.97 -21.56
CA ILE A 395 -15.30 -10.48 -21.56
C ILE A 395 -14.68 -10.27 -22.94
N GLU A 396 -15.36 -10.75 -23.98
CA GLU A 396 -14.86 -10.66 -25.36
C GLU A 396 -14.75 -9.21 -25.87
N THR A 397 -15.59 -8.30 -25.39
CA THR A 397 -15.48 -6.87 -25.71
C THR A 397 -14.18 -6.27 -25.16
N LEU A 398 -13.79 -6.62 -23.93
CA LEU A 398 -12.53 -6.14 -23.33
C LEU A 398 -11.32 -6.78 -24.00
N LEU A 399 -11.37 -8.08 -24.26
CA LEU A 399 -10.30 -8.78 -24.97
C LEU A 399 -10.13 -8.22 -26.39
N SER A 400 -11.22 -7.95 -27.11
CA SER A 400 -11.19 -7.30 -28.42
C SER A 400 -10.56 -5.92 -28.35
N PHE A 401 -10.96 -5.09 -27.39
CA PHE A 401 -10.33 -3.78 -27.18
C PHE A 401 -8.81 -3.90 -26.97
N CYS A 402 -8.35 -4.85 -26.17
CA CYS A 402 -6.92 -5.06 -25.97
C CYS A 402 -6.24 -5.52 -27.26
N ARG A 403 -6.85 -6.45 -28.03
CA ARG A 403 -6.29 -6.93 -29.31
C ARG A 403 -6.22 -5.82 -30.37
N ASP A 404 -7.27 -5.01 -30.52
CA ASP A 404 -7.33 -3.91 -31.49
C ASP A 404 -6.23 -2.86 -31.22
N HIS A 405 -5.90 -2.66 -29.95
CA HIS A 405 -4.83 -1.75 -29.51
C HIS A 405 -3.47 -2.44 -29.32
N HIS A 406 -3.35 -3.74 -29.58
CA HIS A 406 -2.14 -4.55 -29.37
C HIS A 406 -1.63 -4.53 -27.92
N TYR A 407 -2.55 -4.43 -26.94
CA TYR A 407 -2.23 -4.53 -25.52
C TYR A 407 -2.17 -6.00 -25.08
N PRO A 408 -1.07 -6.44 -24.44
CA PRO A 408 -1.02 -7.78 -23.85
C PRO A 408 -2.10 -7.93 -22.78
N VAL A 409 -2.96 -8.92 -22.92
CA VAL A 409 -4.05 -9.21 -21.99
C VAL A 409 -4.13 -10.71 -21.70
N ALA A 410 -4.51 -11.06 -20.47
CA ALA A 410 -4.81 -12.42 -20.03
C ALA A 410 -6.14 -12.44 -19.26
N LEU A 411 -6.97 -13.46 -19.48
CA LEU A 411 -8.11 -13.73 -18.61
C LEU A 411 -7.59 -14.46 -17.36
N THR A 412 -7.99 -14.00 -16.19
CA THR A 412 -7.58 -14.61 -14.91
C THR A 412 -8.77 -15.09 -14.12
N GLU A 413 -8.69 -16.33 -13.66
CA GLU A 413 -9.71 -17.04 -12.87
C GLU A 413 -9.14 -17.50 -11.52
N VAL A 414 -8.13 -16.78 -11.02
CA VAL A 414 -7.35 -17.16 -9.83
C VAL A 414 -8.17 -17.19 -8.54
N TRP A 415 -9.28 -16.44 -8.47
CA TRP A 415 -10.21 -16.51 -7.34
C TRP A 415 -10.85 -17.90 -7.22
N GLU A 416 -11.25 -18.52 -8.34
CA GLU A 416 -11.92 -19.83 -8.34
C GLU A 416 -10.93 -20.99 -8.47
N LYS A 417 -9.83 -20.80 -9.23
CA LYS A 417 -8.94 -21.89 -9.67
C LYS A 417 -7.52 -21.82 -9.08
N GLY A 418 -7.27 -20.88 -8.16
CA GLY A 418 -5.94 -20.67 -7.58
C GLY A 418 -4.89 -20.36 -8.65
N GLY A 419 -3.69 -20.90 -8.51
CA GLY A 419 -2.60 -20.69 -9.46
C GLY A 419 -2.90 -21.22 -10.87
N GLU A 420 -3.76 -22.23 -11.00
CA GLU A 420 -4.17 -22.75 -12.31
C GLU A 420 -4.89 -21.69 -13.15
N GLY A 421 -5.74 -20.89 -12.51
CA GLY A 421 -6.45 -19.79 -13.15
C GLY A 421 -5.58 -18.59 -13.52
N GLY A 422 -4.28 -18.62 -13.22
CA GLY A 422 -3.33 -17.55 -13.47
C GLY A 422 -2.22 -17.92 -14.45
N MET A 423 -2.21 -19.14 -15.00
CA MET A 423 -1.12 -19.65 -15.85
C MET A 423 -0.92 -18.81 -17.10
N GLU A 424 -1.99 -18.45 -17.82
CA GLU A 424 -1.92 -17.59 -19.02
C GLU A 424 -1.32 -16.20 -18.68
N LEU A 425 -1.73 -15.62 -17.55
CA LEU A 425 -1.15 -14.35 -17.09
C LEU A 425 0.34 -14.51 -16.78
N ALA A 426 0.73 -15.58 -16.09
CA ALA A 426 2.11 -15.83 -15.72
C ALA A 426 3.00 -16.02 -16.97
N GLU A 427 2.54 -16.79 -17.97
CA GLU A 427 3.25 -16.96 -19.25
C GLU A 427 3.43 -15.63 -19.98
N LYS A 428 2.37 -14.82 -20.11
CA LYS A 428 2.46 -13.48 -20.74
C LYS A 428 3.36 -12.52 -19.98
N VAL A 429 3.36 -12.57 -18.64
CA VAL A 429 4.28 -11.76 -17.84
C VAL A 429 5.73 -12.18 -18.08
N LEU A 430 6.01 -13.49 -18.15
CA LEU A 430 7.35 -13.99 -18.46
C LEU A 430 7.80 -13.58 -19.87
N ASP A 431 6.92 -13.69 -20.86
CA ASP A 431 7.15 -13.24 -22.23
C ASP A 431 7.48 -11.73 -22.28
N MET A 432 6.70 -10.90 -21.58
CA MET A 432 6.95 -9.46 -21.50
C MET A 432 8.23 -9.10 -20.74
N ILE A 433 8.69 -9.94 -19.80
CA ILE A 433 9.99 -9.75 -19.13
C ILE A 433 11.14 -10.11 -20.07
N GLU A 434 10.98 -11.12 -20.92
CA GLU A 434 12.04 -11.61 -21.82
C GLU A 434 12.15 -10.81 -23.12
N HIS A 435 11.01 -10.39 -23.68
CA HIS A 435 10.92 -9.80 -25.01
C HIS A 435 10.33 -8.37 -25.02
N GLY A 436 9.75 -7.91 -23.91
CA GLY A 436 9.22 -6.56 -23.78
C GLY A 436 10.32 -5.50 -23.71
N THR A 437 10.02 -4.31 -24.22
CA THR A 437 10.91 -3.15 -24.06
C THR A 437 10.76 -2.59 -22.64
N ASN A 438 11.87 -2.51 -21.91
CA ASN A 438 11.93 -1.87 -20.61
C ASN A 438 12.93 -0.70 -20.64
N GLN A 439 12.39 0.51 -20.58
CA GLN A 439 13.12 1.78 -20.54
C GLN A 439 12.69 2.58 -19.31
N PHE A 440 12.53 1.89 -18.17
CA PHE A 440 11.99 2.47 -16.97
C PHE A 440 12.69 3.79 -16.58
N ALA A 441 11.91 4.87 -16.49
CA ALA A 441 12.38 6.15 -15.99
C ALA A 441 11.29 6.85 -15.18
N PRO A 442 11.63 7.48 -14.03
CA PRO A 442 10.77 8.45 -13.37
C PRO A 442 10.30 9.56 -14.31
N LEU A 443 9.06 10.03 -14.16
CA LEU A 443 8.50 11.11 -15.00
C LEU A 443 9.13 12.48 -14.74
N TYR A 444 9.78 12.65 -13.58
CA TYR A 444 10.44 13.89 -13.18
C TYR A 444 11.78 13.62 -12.50
N ASP A 445 12.68 14.59 -12.59
CA ASP A 445 13.95 14.61 -11.88
C ASP A 445 13.79 15.22 -10.48
N LEU A 446 14.60 14.80 -9.51
CA LEU A 446 14.55 15.36 -8.16
C LEU A 446 14.96 16.83 -8.09
N HIS A 447 15.74 17.32 -9.07
CA HIS A 447 16.15 18.71 -9.21
C HIS A 447 15.14 19.58 -9.95
N ASP A 448 14.09 19.01 -10.54
CA ASP A 448 13.00 19.80 -11.10
C ASP A 448 12.36 20.68 -10.01
N PRO A 449 11.86 21.88 -10.34
CA PRO A 449 11.07 22.67 -9.40
C PRO A 449 9.88 21.86 -8.89
N LEU A 450 9.60 21.94 -7.58
CA LEU A 450 8.47 21.23 -6.94
C LEU A 450 7.12 21.38 -7.68
N PRO A 451 6.69 22.57 -8.15
CA PRO A 451 5.44 22.68 -8.92
C PRO A 451 5.49 21.93 -10.26
N ASP A 452 6.66 21.79 -10.89
CA ASP A 452 6.83 21.08 -12.15
C ASP A 452 6.76 19.56 -11.96
N LYS A 453 7.31 19.04 -10.86
CA LYS A 453 7.10 17.63 -10.46
C LYS A 453 5.61 17.31 -10.35
N ILE A 454 4.86 18.16 -9.66
CA ILE A 454 3.39 18.01 -9.49
C ILE A 454 2.68 18.08 -10.84
N ARG A 455 3.04 19.03 -11.71
CA ARG A 455 2.45 19.17 -13.06
C ARG A 455 2.73 17.96 -13.93
N LYS A 456 3.96 17.42 -13.91
CA LYS A 456 4.34 16.22 -14.66
C LYS A 456 3.50 15.02 -14.25
N ILE A 457 3.31 14.81 -12.94
CA ILE A 457 2.38 13.78 -12.44
C ILE A 457 0.95 14.06 -12.93
N ALA A 458 0.44 15.27 -12.72
CA ALA A 458 -0.95 15.61 -13.06
C ALA A 458 -1.27 15.44 -14.55
N HIS A 459 -0.35 15.82 -15.45
CA HIS A 459 -0.52 15.66 -16.90
C HIS A 459 -0.40 14.20 -17.32
N ALA A 460 0.74 13.57 -17.04
CA ALA A 460 1.06 12.24 -17.57
C ALA A 460 0.19 11.15 -16.94
N VAL A 461 -0.05 11.22 -15.63
CA VAL A 461 -0.75 10.18 -14.86
C VAL A 461 -2.26 10.46 -14.82
N TYR A 462 -2.67 11.69 -14.50
CA TYR A 462 -4.11 11.99 -14.33
C TYR A 462 -4.79 12.43 -15.62
N GLY A 463 -4.05 13.03 -16.56
CA GLY A 463 -4.63 13.68 -17.74
C GLY A 463 -5.24 15.05 -17.42
N ALA A 464 -4.82 15.67 -16.32
CA ALA A 464 -5.22 17.03 -15.96
C ALA A 464 -4.60 18.04 -16.94
N GLN A 465 -5.34 19.08 -17.32
CA GLN A 465 -4.83 20.14 -18.20
C GLN A 465 -3.99 21.17 -17.42
N ALA A 466 -4.33 21.37 -16.15
CA ALA A 466 -3.70 22.38 -15.30
C ALA A 466 -3.55 21.88 -13.85
N VAL A 467 -2.68 22.56 -13.12
CA VAL A 467 -2.56 22.43 -11.67
C VAL A 467 -2.65 23.81 -11.06
N GLU A 468 -3.57 23.96 -10.10
CA GLU A 468 -3.78 25.18 -9.34
C GLU A 468 -3.19 25.03 -7.95
N PHE A 469 -2.52 26.07 -7.46
CA PHE A 469 -1.90 26.07 -6.13
C PHE A 469 -2.55 27.15 -5.27
N SER A 470 -3.03 26.76 -4.09
CA SER A 470 -3.53 27.73 -3.13
C SER A 470 -2.42 28.68 -2.65
N THR A 471 -2.79 29.84 -2.11
CA THR A 471 -1.84 30.76 -1.46
C THR A 471 -1.04 30.07 -0.35
N LYS A 472 -1.65 29.11 0.36
CA LYS A 472 -0.98 28.32 1.41
C LYS A 472 0.09 27.42 0.79
N ALA A 473 -0.26 26.67 -0.26
CA ALA A 473 0.68 25.79 -0.95
C ALA A 473 1.87 26.57 -1.53
N GLN A 474 1.62 27.72 -2.16
CA GLN A 474 2.69 28.58 -2.70
C GLN A 474 3.67 29.06 -1.61
N LYS A 475 3.17 29.50 -0.45
CA LYS A 475 4.01 29.88 0.70
C LYS A 475 4.82 28.69 1.23
N GLN A 476 4.21 27.50 1.30
CA GLN A 476 4.89 26.29 1.73
C GLN A 476 5.99 25.86 0.75
N MET A 477 5.78 26.00 -0.57
CA MET A 477 6.83 25.73 -1.55
C MET A 477 8.05 26.61 -1.36
N ALA A 478 7.84 27.93 -1.16
CA ALA A 478 8.93 28.86 -0.90
C ALA A 478 9.69 28.48 0.39
N GLN A 479 8.96 28.18 1.46
CA GLN A 479 9.54 27.73 2.72
C GLN A 479 10.33 26.41 2.56
N PHE A 480 9.81 25.45 1.79
CA PHE A 480 10.50 24.16 1.59
C PHE A 480 11.78 24.32 0.79
N ALA A 481 11.85 25.29 -0.15
CA ALA A 481 13.07 25.62 -0.85
C ALA A 481 14.14 26.21 0.09
N GLU A 482 13.75 27.05 1.06
CA GLU A 482 14.66 27.58 2.09
C GLU A 482 15.28 26.46 2.94
N TYR A 483 14.54 25.37 3.19
CA TYR A 483 15.04 24.19 3.90
C TYR A 483 15.70 23.14 2.99
N GLY A 484 15.70 23.33 1.67
CA GLY A 484 16.21 22.37 0.68
C GLY A 484 15.34 21.10 0.51
N TRP A 485 14.09 21.12 0.99
CA TRP A 485 13.14 20.00 0.92
C TRP A 485 12.42 19.91 -0.42
N ASP A 486 12.49 20.96 -1.24
CA ASP A 486 11.94 21.04 -2.59
C ASP A 486 12.51 20.00 -3.56
N ARG A 487 13.68 19.42 -3.22
CA ARG A 487 14.32 18.32 -3.96
C ARG A 487 13.73 16.94 -3.68
N LEU A 488 12.86 16.79 -2.69
CA LEU A 488 12.25 15.51 -2.38
C LEU A 488 11.24 15.08 -3.47
N PRO A 489 10.97 13.76 -3.60
CA PRO A 489 9.83 13.23 -4.35
C PRO A 489 8.49 13.82 -3.87
N VAL A 490 7.48 13.74 -4.74
CA VAL A 490 6.11 14.15 -4.44
C VAL A 490 5.24 12.93 -4.20
N CYS A 491 4.41 12.98 -3.15
CA CYS A 491 3.37 12.01 -2.85
C CYS A 491 2.00 12.69 -2.99
N MET A 492 1.30 12.45 -4.10
CA MET A 492 -0.02 13.06 -4.35
C MET A 492 -1.09 12.45 -3.43
N ALA A 493 -1.75 13.28 -2.64
CA ALA A 493 -2.88 12.89 -1.78
C ALA A 493 -4.19 13.42 -2.38
N LYS A 494 -4.82 12.57 -3.20
CA LYS A 494 -6.13 12.80 -3.84
C LYS A 494 -7.06 11.62 -3.63
N THR A 495 -8.32 11.77 -4.04
CA THR A 495 -9.26 10.66 -4.11
C THR A 495 -8.72 9.53 -4.99
N GLN A 496 -8.92 8.30 -4.55
CA GLN A 496 -8.59 7.11 -5.32
C GLN A 496 -9.65 6.77 -6.38
N TYR A 497 -10.88 7.30 -6.25
CA TYR A 497 -12.02 6.89 -7.07
C TYR A 497 -12.06 7.53 -8.46
N SER A 498 -11.26 8.57 -8.69
CA SER A 498 -11.19 9.31 -9.94
C SER A 498 -9.73 9.61 -10.29
N LEU A 499 -9.45 9.74 -11.58
CA LEU A 499 -8.20 10.34 -12.07
C LEU A 499 -8.10 11.82 -11.64
N SER A 500 -9.24 12.51 -11.53
CA SER A 500 -9.31 13.88 -10.98
C SER A 500 -9.26 13.90 -9.45
N ASP A 501 -9.31 15.10 -8.87
CA ASP A 501 -9.51 15.30 -7.42
C ASP A 501 -10.99 15.25 -6.99
N ASP A 502 -11.92 15.06 -7.92
CA ASP A 502 -13.36 14.88 -7.68
C ASP A 502 -13.77 13.40 -7.77
N PRO A 503 -14.20 12.76 -6.65
CA PRO A 503 -14.55 11.34 -6.62
C PRO A 503 -15.76 10.97 -7.50
N GLN A 504 -16.60 11.93 -7.91
CA GLN A 504 -17.78 11.66 -8.73
C GLN A 504 -17.45 11.52 -10.23
N LYS A 505 -16.28 12.00 -10.67
CA LYS A 505 -15.85 11.96 -12.07
C LYS A 505 -15.20 10.62 -12.41
N LEU A 506 -16.03 9.62 -12.70
CA LEU A 506 -15.59 8.28 -13.11
C LEU A 506 -15.12 8.24 -14.58
N GLY A 507 -14.54 7.11 -15.01
CA GLY A 507 -14.08 6.93 -16.39
C GLY A 507 -12.75 7.64 -16.63
N ARG A 508 -12.63 8.33 -17.77
CA ARG A 508 -11.50 9.20 -18.13
C ARG A 508 -11.99 10.66 -18.25
N PRO A 509 -12.08 11.42 -17.14
CA PRO A 509 -12.46 12.81 -17.22
C PRO A 509 -11.44 13.62 -18.04
N THR A 510 -11.91 14.65 -18.73
CA THR A 510 -11.07 15.56 -19.54
C THR A 510 -11.36 17.01 -19.16
N GLY A 511 -10.43 17.93 -19.47
CA GLY A 511 -10.67 19.37 -19.25
C GLY A 511 -10.71 19.79 -17.78
N PHE A 512 -10.09 19.02 -16.89
CA PHE A 512 -10.05 19.31 -15.46
C PHE A 512 -8.68 19.81 -15.01
N ALA A 513 -8.66 20.55 -13.90
CA ALA A 513 -7.46 20.94 -13.17
C ALA A 513 -7.36 20.16 -11.86
N ILE A 514 -6.15 19.96 -11.35
CA ILE A 514 -5.92 19.49 -9.98
C ILE A 514 -5.64 20.69 -9.09
N THR A 515 -6.35 20.79 -7.97
CA THR A 515 -6.14 21.85 -6.98
C THR A 515 -5.28 21.36 -5.83
N VAL A 516 -4.08 21.91 -5.63
CA VAL A 516 -3.24 21.63 -4.46
C VAL A 516 -3.50 22.67 -3.37
N ARG A 517 -4.17 22.23 -2.30
CA ARG A 517 -4.58 23.08 -1.18
C ARG A 517 -3.46 23.31 -0.19
N GLU A 518 -2.65 22.28 0.06
CA GLU A 518 -1.60 22.29 1.07
C GLU A 518 -0.51 21.29 0.70
N LEU A 519 0.72 21.60 1.11
CA LEU A 519 1.84 20.67 1.08
C LEU A 519 2.25 20.31 2.52
N LYS A 520 2.56 19.04 2.77
CA LYS A 520 3.10 18.58 4.05
C LYS A 520 4.39 17.81 3.83
N PRO A 521 5.48 18.16 4.52
CA PRO A 521 6.73 17.43 4.40
C PRO A 521 6.70 16.20 5.32
N SER A 522 7.06 15.04 4.78
CA SER A 522 7.39 13.83 5.56
C SER A 522 8.88 13.59 5.38
N ILE A 523 9.69 14.31 6.16
CA ILE A 523 11.13 14.41 5.97
C ILE A 523 11.86 13.12 6.30
N GLY A 524 11.43 12.37 7.31
CA GLY A 524 12.01 11.07 7.61
C GLY A 524 11.71 10.07 6.51
N ALA A 525 10.47 10.07 6.02
CA ALA A 525 10.09 9.21 4.90
C ALA A 525 10.78 9.65 3.59
N GLY A 526 11.05 10.94 3.44
CA GLY A 526 11.78 11.54 2.33
C GLY A 526 10.89 11.90 1.15
N PHE A 527 9.71 12.49 1.38
CA PHE A 527 8.83 13.02 0.32
C PHE A 527 7.97 14.20 0.80
N ILE A 528 7.42 14.97 -0.15
CA ILE A 528 6.43 16.02 0.09
C ILE A 528 5.04 15.50 -0.29
N VAL A 529 4.10 15.53 0.65
CA VAL A 529 2.70 15.18 0.43
C VAL A 529 1.95 16.38 -0.15
N ALA A 530 1.37 16.23 -1.34
CA ALA A 530 0.56 17.26 -1.98
C ALA A 530 -0.93 16.96 -1.80
N LEU A 531 -1.60 17.72 -0.92
CA LEU A 531 -2.99 17.52 -0.53
C LEU A 531 -3.92 18.28 -1.49
N THR A 532 -4.80 17.52 -2.15
CA THR A 532 -5.80 18.10 -3.07
C THR A 532 -7.16 18.30 -2.41
N GLY A 533 -7.55 17.38 -1.52
CA GLY A 533 -8.76 17.43 -0.72
C GLY A 533 -8.48 17.17 0.76
N ASP A 534 -9.55 17.06 1.54
CA ASP A 534 -9.43 16.62 2.93
C ASP A 534 -9.10 15.13 2.96
N VAL A 535 -8.06 14.77 3.69
CA VAL A 535 -7.65 13.37 3.86
C VAL A 535 -8.00 12.88 5.24
N MET A 536 -8.79 11.81 5.31
CA MET A 536 -9.17 11.18 6.56
C MET A 536 -8.03 10.28 7.05
N THR A 537 -7.30 10.74 8.08
CA THR A 537 -6.21 10.01 8.73
C THR A 537 -6.66 9.18 9.93
N MET A 538 -7.88 9.41 10.42
CA MET A 538 -8.52 8.61 11.46
C MET A 538 -9.96 8.27 11.02
N PRO A 539 -10.20 7.08 10.45
CA PRO A 539 -11.54 6.64 10.09
C PRO A 539 -12.45 6.51 11.33
N GLY A 540 -13.76 6.45 11.12
CA GLY A 540 -14.70 6.17 12.19
C GLY A 540 -15.50 4.91 11.88
N LEU A 541 -15.97 4.22 12.91
CA LEU A 541 -16.87 3.09 12.74
C LEU A 541 -18.19 3.50 12.05
N PRO A 542 -18.82 2.58 11.29
CA PRO A 542 -20.16 2.74 10.72
C PRO A 542 -21.23 2.61 11.82
N LYS A 543 -22.50 2.76 11.43
CA LYS A 543 -23.65 2.55 12.34
C LYS A 543 -23.70 1.12 12.89
N GLU A 544 -23.43 0.14 12.04
CA GLU A 544 -23.38 -1.28 12.38
C GLU A 544 -21.97 -1.80 12.05
N PRO A 545 -21.03 -1.77 13.01
CA PRO A 545 -19.68 -2.24 12.78
C PRO A 545 -19.63 -3.76 12.65
N ALA A 546 -18.72 -4.26 11.80
CA ALA A 546 -18.47 -5.70 11.65
C ALA A 546 -18.17 -6.39 12.99
N ALA A 547 -17.58 -5.67 13.94
CA ALA A 547 -17.33 -6.13 15.31
C ALA A 547 -18.57 -6.72 16.03
N LEU A 548 -19.81 -6.32 15.67
CA LEU A 548 -21.03 -6.89 16.27
C LEU A 548 -21.27 -8.36 15.89
N GLN A 549 -20.62 -8.83 14.83
CA GLN A 549 -20.73 -10.21 14.34
C GLN A 549 -19.51 -11.05 14.70
N MET A 550 -18.47 -10.42 15.28
CA MET A 550 -17.21 -11.08 15.61
C MET A 550 -17.30 -11.79 16.95
N ASP A 551 -16.83 -13.03 17.01
CA ASP A 551 -16.78 -13.83 18.22
C ASP A 551 -15.71 -14.94 18.12
N ILE A 552 -15.57 -15.74 19.17
CA ILE A 552 -14.71 -16.92 19.23
C ILE A 552 -15.52 -18.14 19.68
N ASP A 553 -15.37 -19.27 19.00
CA ASP A 553 -16.04 -20.51 19.40
C ASP A 553 -15.34 -21.20 20.58
N GLU A 554 -15.96 -22.25 21.14
CA GLU A 554 -15.41 -23.05 22.25
C GLU A 554 -14.06 -23.73 21.96
N ARG A 555 -13.67 -23.81 20.68
CA ARG A 555 -12.40 -24.37 20.22
C ARG A 555 -11.35 -23.30 19.94
N GLY A 556 -11.67 -22.04 20.20
CA GLY A 556 -10.78 -20.90 19.96
C GLY A 556 -10.75 -20.44 18.50
N GLN A 557 -11.72 -20.82 17.67
CA GLN A 557 -11.77 -20.40 16.26
C GLN A 557 -12.55 -19.10 16.10
N ALA A 558 -12.04 -18.21 15.25
CA ALA A 558 -12.70 -16.96 14.91
C ALA A 558 -14.03 -17.16 14.17
N ILE A 559 -15.03 -16.34 14.56
CA ILE A 559 -16.35 -16.17 13.95
C ILE A 559 -16.48 -14.70 13.51
N GLY A 560 -17.18 -14.43 12.41
CA GLY A 560 -17.50 -13.06 11.97
C GLY A 560 -16.35 -12.26 11.35
N LEU A 561 -15.19 -12.90 11.18
CA LEU A 561 -14.09 -12.40 10.35
C LEU A 561 -14.28 -12.90 8.92
N PHE A 562 -14.71 -12.00 8.03
CA PHE A 562 -14.82 -12.15 6.56
C PHE A 562 -16.04 -12.89 5.99
#